data_AF-A0A6S7LVD9-F1
#
_entry.id   AF-A0A6S7LVD9-F1
#
_cell.length_a   1.000
_cell.length_b   1.000
_cell.length_c   1.000
_cell.angle_alpha   90.00
_cell.angle_beta   90.00
_cell.angle_gamma   90.00
#
_symmetry.space_group_name_H-M   'P 1'
#
loop_
_entity.id
_entity.type
_entity.pdbx_description
1 polymer ?
#
loop_
_entity_poly.entity_id
_entity_poly.type
_entity_poly.pdbx_seq_one_letter_code
_entity_poly.pdbx_strand_id
1 'polypeptide(L)'
;ADIPGLIEGAHMNKGLGHSFLRHIERCRCLLYVIDISLDSPVSHLNMLKTELDLYKPGLSSLPAAIVANKIDILEDLSKRDYIGTQFRDIPLPLIAVSPT
;
A
#
# COMPACT_ATOMS: atom_id res chain seq x y z
N ALA A 1 -7.71 14.16 -8.89
CA ALA A 1 -7.21 13.35 -10.02
C ALA A 1 -7.61 11.92 -9.69
N ASP A 2 -8.49 11.33 -10.50
CA ASP A 2 -8.81 9.91 -10.38
C ASP A 2 -7.60 9.12 -10.90
N ILE A 3 -7.15 8.15 -10.11
CA ILE A 3 -6.04 7.27 -10.45
C ILE A 3 -6.66 5.93 -10.91
N PRO A 4 -6.99 5.76 -12.20
CA PRO A 4 -7.31 4.44 -12.72
C PRO A 4 -5.99 3.65 -12.75
N GLY A 5 -5.84 2.70 -11.83
CA GLY A 5 -4.63 1.87 -11.71
C GLY A 5 -4.32 1.37 -10.31
N LEU A 6 -5.09 1.73 -9.28
CA LEU A 6 -4.85 1.24 -7.92
C LEU A 6 -5.52 -0.11 -7.60
N ILE A 7 -6.24 -0.72 -8.54
CA ILE A 7 -7.00 -1.95 -8.29
C ILE A 7 -6.90 -2.86 -9.53
N GLU A 8 -6.55 -4.13 -9.26
CA GLU A 8 -6.38 -5.29 -10.16
C GLU A 8 -5.09 -5.38 -11.00
N GLY A 9 -4.13 -6.16 -10.52
CA GLY A 9 -3.10 -6.77 -11.39
C GLY A 9 -1.66 -6.24 -11.28
N ALA A 10 -1.32 -5.32 -10.36
CA ALA A 10 0.07 -4.88 -10.17
C ALA A 10 1.03 -6.03 -9.79
N HIS A 11 0.49 -7.17 -9.33
CA HIS A 11 1.22 -8.40 -9.06
C HIS A 11 1.55 -9.24 -10.33
N MET A 12 1.04 -8.89 -11.52
CA MET A 12 1.32 -9.59 -12.79
C MET A 12 2.65 -9.11 -13.44
N ASN A 13 3.71 -9.01 -12.64
CA ASN A 13 5.12 -8.92 -13.07
C ASN A 13 5.54 -7.72 -13.93
N LYS A 14 5.02 -6.50 -13.71
CA LYS A 14 5.52 -5.28 -14.39
C LYS A 14 5.59 -3.99 -13.52
N GLY A 15 5.79 -4.10 -12.21
CA GLY A 15 5.93 -2.92 -11.32
C GLY A 15 4.78 -1.91 -11.40
N LEU A 16 4.96 -0.73 -10.82
CA LEU A 16 3.95 0.34 -10.83
C LEU A 16 3.59 0.90 -12.23
N GLY A 17 4.45 0.67 -13.24
CA GLY A 17 4.26 1.16 -14.61
C GLY A 17 4.55 2.65 -14.79
N HIS A 18 5.24 3.00 -15.89
CA HIS A 18 5.76 4.36 -16.11
C HIS A 18 4.67 5.45 -16.22
N SER A 19 3.50 5.13 -16.77
CA SER A 19 2.39 6.10 -16.86
C SER A 19 1.87 6.46 -15.47
N PHE A 20 1.65 5.46 -14.61
CA PHE A 20 1.19 5.65 -13.24
C PHE A 20 2.20 6.45 -12.40
N LEU A 21 3.49 6.13 -12.52
CA LEU A 21 4.56 6.86 -11.82
C LEU A 21 4.58 8.35 -12.18
N ARG A 22 4.38 8.70 -13.46
CA ARG A 22 4.25 10.10 -13.91
C ARG A 22 3.03 10.82 -13.30
N HIS A 23 1.95 10.10 -13.00
CA HIS A 23 0.79 10.69 -12.34
C HIS A 23 1.07 10.95 -10.85
N ILE A 24 1.76 10.02 -10.18
CA ILE A 24 2.19 10.18 -8.79
C ILE A 24 3.04 11.44 -8.59
N GLU A 25 3.87 11.83 -9.56
CA GLU A 25 4.67 13.07 -9.46
C GLU A 25 3.84 14.35 -9.27
N ARG A 26 2.55 14.32 -9.62
CA ARG A 26 1.63 15.45 -9.45
C ARG A 26 0.76 15.33 -8.18
N CYS A 27 0.84 14.20 -7.48
CA CYS A 27 0.08 13.98 -6.26
C CYS A 27 0.71 14.72 -5.08
N ARG A 28 -0.13 15.20 -4.17
CA ARG A 28 0.29 15.85 -2.91
C ARG A 28 0.38 14.86 -1.75
N CYS A 29 -0.24 13.69 -1.89
CA CYS A 29 -0.24 12.62 -0.92
C CYS A 29 -0.45 11.26 -1.61
N LEU A 30 -0.18 10.18 -0.88
CA LEU A 30 -0.29 8.80 -1.35
C LEU A 30 -1.18 7.96 -0.43
N LEU A 31 -1.84 6.96 -1.00
CA LEU A 31 -2.50 5.90 -0.25
C LEU A 31 -1.89 4.56 -0.68
N TYR A 32 -1.22 3.90 0.26
CA TYR A 32 -0.68 2.55 0.05
C TYR A 32 -1.76 1.53 0.36
N VAL A 33 -2.41 1.01 -0.66
CA VAL A 33 -3.36 -0.10 -0.50
C VAL A 33 -2.58 -1.40 -0.42
N ILE A 34 -2.57 -2.01 0.77
CA ILE A 34 -1.83 -3.23 1.06
C ILE A 34 -2.82 -4.35 1.32
N ASP A 35 -2.69 -5.44 0.57
CA ASP A 35 -3.41 -6.67 0.82
C ASP A 35 -2.83 -7.37 2.05
N ILE A 36 -3.62 -7.43 3.12
CA ILE A 36 -3.24 -8.03 4.39
C ILE A 36 -3.44 -9.55 4.43
N SER A 37 -4.02 -10.16 3.39
CA SER A 37 -4.09 -11.62 3.28
C SER A 37 -2.76 -12.24 2.81
N LEU A 38 -1.79 -11.42 2.43
CA LEU A 38 -0.45 -11.86 2.03
C LEU A 38 0.41 -12.20 3.25
N ASP A 39 1.37 -13.12 3.09
CA ASP A 39 2.25 -13.57 4.17
C ASP A 39 3.14 -12.46 4.75
N SER A 40 3.49 -11.43 3.95
CA SER A 40 4.33 -10.31 4.39
C SER A 40 3.86 -8.94 3.88
N PRO A 41 2.78 -8.37 4.46
CA PRO A 41 2.20 -7.09 4.03
C PRO A 41 3.17 -5.91 4.17
N VAL A 42 3.99 -5.92 5.22
CA VAL A 42 5.01 -4.88 5.47
C VAL A 42 6.12 -4.91 4.43
N SER A 43 6.56 -6.11 4.03
CA SER A 43 7.57 -6.23 2.96
C SER A 43 7.02 -5.71 1.63
N HIS A 44 5.73 -5.94 1.34
CA HIS A 44 5.08 -5.40 0.16
C HIS A 44 5.04 -3.86 0.19
N LEU A 45 4.69 -3.25 1.33
CA LEU A 45 4.78 -1.79 1.50
C LEU A 45 6.20 -1.28 1.23
N ASN A 46 7.23 -1.92 1.80
CA ASN A 46 8.62 -1.51 1.61
C ASN A 46 9.08 -1.63 0.14
N MET A 47 8.63 -2.68 -0.56
CA MET A 47 8.86 -2.84 -1.99
C MET A 47 8.28 -1.65 -2.77
N LEU A 48 7.01 -1.29 -2.53
CA LEU A 48 6.36 -0.17 -3.20
C LEU A 48 7.08 1.15 -2.93
N LYS A 49 7.49 1.41 -1.68
CA LYS A 49 8.29 2.61 -1.34
C LYS A 49 9.62 2.63 -2.09
N THR A 50 10.30 1.49 -2.16
CA THR A 50 11.57 1.35 -2.88
C THR A 50 11.39 1.61 -4.37
N GLU A 51 10.35 1.06 -5.00
CA GLU A 51 10.06 1.30 -6.42
C GLU A 51 9.81 2.78 -6.72
N LEU A 52 9.08 3.47 -5.84
CA LEU A 52 8.83 4.92 -5.97
C LEU A 52 10.14 5.72 -5.91
N ASP A 53 11.02 5.42 -4.96
CA ASP A 53 12.29 6.14 -4.81
C ASP A 53 13.32 5.78 -5.88
N LEU A 54 13.29 4.55 -6.40
CA LEU A 54 14.09 4.15 -7.57
C LEU A 54 13.67 4.91 -8.83
N TYR A 55 12.37 5.18 -8.99
CA TYR A 55 11.87 6.03 -10.07
C TYR A 55 12.27 7.49 -9.87
N LYS A 56 12.04 8.03 -8.66
CA LYS A 56 12.41 9.40 -8.30
C LYS A 56 12.61 9.51 -6.79
N PRO A 57 13.84 9.84 -6.35
CA PRO A 57 14.14 9.96 -4.93
C PRO A 57 13.20 10.94 -4.21
N GLY A 58 12.64 10.50 -3.09
CA GLY A 58 11.78 11.31 -2.22
C GLY A 58 10.29 11.21 -2.52
N LEU A 59 9.87 10.45 -3.55
CA LEU A 59 8.46 10.19 -3.79
C LEU A 59 7.82 9.37 -2.66
N SER A 60 8.56 8.45 -2.05
CA SER A 60 8.03 7.64 -0.94
C SER A 60 7.86 8.44 0.36
N SER A 61 8.45 9.65 0.42
CA SER A 61 8.38 10.58 1.56
C SER A 61 7.18 11.53 1.50
N LEU A 62 6.37 11.48 0.44
CA LEU A 62 5.12 12.25 0.37
C LEU A 62 4.21 11.88 1.55
N PRO A 63 3.40 12.82 2.06
CA PRO A 63 2.38 12.51 3.06
C PRO A 63 1.55 11.30 2.61
N ALA A 64 1.45 10.28 3.45
CA ALA A 64 0.84 9.04 3.04
C ALA A 64 0.04 8.38 4.17
N ALA A 65 -0.88 7.50 3.80
CA ALA A 65 -1.54 6.57 4.72
C ALA A 65 -1.54 5.16 4.13
N ILE A 66 -1.68 4.17 4.99
CA ILE A 66 -1.79 2.76 4.64
C ILE A 66 -3.26 2.37 4.70
N VAL A 67 -3.74 1.76 3.62
CA VAL A 67 -5.07 1.17 3.54
C VAL A 67 -4.88 -0.35 3.58
N ALA A 68 -5.14 -0.96 4.72
CA ALA A 68 -5.14 -2.41 4.89
C ALA A 68 -6.42 -2.99 4.28
N ASN A 69 -6.30 -3.61 3.11
CA ASN A 69 -7.40 -4.18 2.34
C ASN A 69 -7.60 -5.67 2.63
N LYS A 70 -8.83 -6.17 2.48
CA LYS A 70 -9.25 -7.57 2.72
C LYS A 70 -9.24 -8.02 4.19
N ILE A 71 -9.57 -7.11 5.11
CA ILE A 71 -9.63 -7.41 6.55
C ILE A 71 -10.68 -8.46 6.92
N ASP A 72 -11.68 -8.67 6.08
CA ASP A 72 -12.66 -9.75 6.16
C ASP A 72 -11.99 -11.12 6.15
N ILE A 73 -10.91 -11.33 5.39
CA ILE A 73 -10.20 -12.62 5.37
C ILE A 73 -9.61 -12.95 6.76
N LEU A 74 -9.43 -11.95 7.62
CA LEU A 74 -9.03 -12.13 9.03
C LEU A 74 -10.24 -12.26 9.95
N GLU A 75 -11.24 -13.09 9.60
CA GLU A 75 -12.42 -13.38 10.43
C GLU A 75 -12.06 -13.89 11.84
N ASP A 76 -10.86 -14.47 12.00
CA ASP A 76 -10.29 -14.83 13.29
C ASP A 76 -9.81 -13.57 14.03
N LEU A 77 -10.47 -13.24 15.15
CA LEU A 77 -10.13 -12.12 16.03
C LEU A 77 -8.65 -12.11 16.42
N SER A 78 -8.02 -13.29 16.54
CA SER A 78 -6.59 -13.47 16.83
C SER A 78 -5.68 -12.84 15.77
N LYS A 79 -6.17 -12.71 14.54
CA LYS A 79 -5.45 -12.10 13.41
C LYS A 79 -5.75 -10.60 13.25
N ARG A 80 -6.78 -10.05 13.90
CA ARG A 80 -6.99 -8.58 13.86
C ARG A 80 -5.90 -7.83 14.61
N ASP A 81 -5.47 -8.38 15.75
CA ASP A 81 -4.33 -7.87 16.52
C ASP A 81 -3.01 -8.00 15.76
N TYR A 82 -2.93 -8.96 14.83
CA TYR A 82 -1.76 -9.13 13.97
C TYR A 82 -1.51 -7.89 13.11
N ILE A 83 -2.54 -7.26 12.52
CA ILE A 83 -2.34 -6.04 11.72
C ILE A 83 -1.75 -4.91 12.59
N GLY A 84 -2.35 -4.65 13.75
CA GLY A 84 -1.88 -3.61 14.67
C GLY A 84 -0.45 -3.87 15.17
N THR A 85 -0.06 -5.14 15.28
CA THR A 85 1.30 -5.52 15.67
C THR A 85 2.29 -5.38 14.52
N GLN A 86 1.95 -5.83 13.31
CA GLN A 86 2.84 -5.76 12.14
C GLN A 86 3.14 -4.32 11.73
N PHE A 87 2.15 -3.44 11.80
CA PHE A 87 2.29 -2.05 11.38
C PHE A 87 2.60 -1.08 12.53
N ARG A 88 2.85 -1.59 13.75
CA ARG A 88 3.06 -0.78 14.95
C ARG A 88 4.16 0.26 14.81
N ASP A 89 5.29 -0.13 14.23
CA ASP A 89 6.49 0.70 14.14
C ASP A 89 6.52 1.55 12.87
N ILE A 90 5.45 1.51 12.07
CA ILE A 90 5.35 2.30 10.85
C ILE A 90 4.65 3.62 11.19
N PRO A 91 5.32 4.77 11.04
CA PRO A 91 4.78 6.08 11.43
C PRO A 91 3.81 6.63 10.37
N LEU A 92 2.88 5.80 9.89
CA LEU A 92 1.85 6.18 8.92
C LEU A 92 0.47 5.84 9.49
N PRO A 93 -0.54 6.69 9.26
CA PRO A 93 -1.92 6.36 9.59
C PRO A 93 -2.32 5.05 8.90
N LEU A 94 -2.96 4.15 9.65
CA LEU A 94 -3.47 2.87 9.15
C LEU A 94 -5.00 2.90 9.14
N ILE A 95 -5.58 2.59 7.98
CA ILE A 95 -7.02 2.51 7.77
C ILE A 95 -7.34 1.10 7.30
N ALA A 96 -8.18 0.39 8.07
CA ALA A 96 -8.64 -0.96 7.74
C ALA A 96 -9.91 -0.88 6.87
N VAL A 97 -9.92 -1.58 5.73
CA VAL A 97 -11.08 -1.67 4.84
C VAL A 97 -11.38 -3.11 4.46
N SER A 98 -12.68 -3.44 4.39
CA SER A 98 -13.18 -4.70 3.84
C SER A 98 -13.88 -4.38 2.50
N PRO A 99 -13.49 -5.00 1.38
CA PRO A 99 -14.20 -4.92 0.13
C PRO A 99 -15.47 -5.77 0.26
N THR A 100 -16.56 -5.13 0.66
CA THR A 100 -17.89 -5.76 0.71
C THR A 100 -18.42 -6.02 -0.69
#